data_AF-A0A7C4WDD8-F1
#
_entry.id   AF-A0A7C4WDD8-F1
#
_cell.length_a   1.000
_cell.length_b   1.000
_cell.length_c   1.000
_cell.angle_alpha   90.00
_cell.angle_beta   90.00
_cell.angle_gamma   90.00
#
_symmetry.space_group_name_H-M   'P 1'
#
loop_
_entity.id
_entity.type
_entity.pdbx_description
1 polymer ?
#
loop_
_entity_poly.entity_id
_entity_poly.type
_entity_poly.pdbx_seq_one_letter_code
_entity_poly.pdbx_strand_id
1 'polypeptide(L)'
;MLTIKEMVGLASLSVVSGVIFAILSHLVAPVVTLIAGHIGIGMIYGVWFIGGTLPAYVIRKKGIAFLGETIGSIVELLLVSPYSILLYYYGPAQGLMSELAFWIGRYKSWGWRTVMLAGMLPVIAAYPFDCLVSPFYPACRDPGYPLHIHLTIILTMLVSGAVFAGIVVKLIVDRLVAAGAFRGWPVAQDRINES
;
A
#
# COMPACT_ATOMS: atom_id res chain seq x y z
N MET A 1 -7.77 6.69 -21.19
CA MET A 1 -8.91 7.15 -20.38
C MET A 1 -9.48 5.96 -19.62
N LEU A 2 -9.96 6.16 -18.38
CA LEU A 2 -10.65 5.10 -17.63
C LEU A 2 -12.08 4.96 -18.15
N THR A 3 -12.54 3.72 -18.24
CA THR A 3 -13.96 3.43 -18.46
C THR A 3 -14.75 3.65 -17.17
N ILE A 4 -16.07 3.82 -17.24
CA ILE A 4 -16.93 3.92 -16.06
C ILE A 4 -16.74 2.71 -15.14
N LYS A 5 -16.68 1.50 -15.72
CA LYS A 5 -16.41 0.25 -14.98
C LYS A 5 -15.12 0.34 -14.16
N GLU A 6 -14.04 0.84 -14.75
CA GLU A 6 -12.74 0.94 -14.08
C GLU A 6 -12.71 2.07 -13.04
N MET A 7 -13.40 3.19 -13.27
CA MET A 7 -13.52 4.25 -12.27
C MET A 7 -14.27 3.75 -11.03
N VAL A 8 -15.39 3.04 -11.22
CA VAL A 8 -16.13 2.43 -10.12
C VAL A 8 -15.28 1.37 -9.42
N GLY A 9 -14.59 0.50 -10.16
CA GLY A 9 -13.70 -0.51 -9.56
C GLY A 9 -12.55 0.09 -8.77
N LEU A 10 -11.91 1.15 -9.29
CA LEU A 10 -10.89 1.91 -8.57
C LEU A 10 -11.47 2.41 -7.23
N ALA A 11 -12.60 3.11 -7.28
CA ALA A 11 -13.24 3.64 -6.08
C ALA A 11 -13.59 2.52 -5.08
N SER A 12 -14.23 1.43 -5.53
CA SER A 12 -14.61 0.32 -4.66
C SER A 12 -13.41 -0.38 -3.99
N LEU A 13 -12.36 -0.70 -4.76
CA LEU A 13 -11.16 -1.35 -4.22
C LEU A 13 -10.41 -0.42 -3.24
N SER A 14 -10.41 0.88 -3.52
CA SER A 14 -9.79 1.87 -2.65
C SER A 14 -10.57 2.06 -1.35
N VAL A 15 -11.91 2.08 -1.42
CA VAL A 15 -12.77 2.14 -0.23
C VAL A 15 -12.56 0.92 0.66
N VAL A 16 -12.50 -0.28 0.08
CA VAL A 16 -12.20 -1.52 0.83
C VAL A 16 -10.83 -1.41 1.51
N SER A 17 -9.82 -0.90 0.80
CA SER A 17 -8.47 -0.69 1.36
C SER A 17 -8.49 0.33 2.51
N GLY A 18 -9.16 1.46 2.34
CA GLY A 18 -9.29 2.49 3.39
C GLY A 18 -10.01 2.00 4.65
N VAL A 19 -11.03 1.14 4.50
CA VAL A 19 -11.69 0.48 5.65
C VAL A 19 -10.72 -0.46 6.36
N ILE A 20 -9.92 -1.24 5.62
CA ILE A 20 -8.88 -2.09 6.20
C ILE A 20 -7.85 -1.24 6.95
N PHE A 21 -7.40 -0.13 6.37
CA PHE A 21 -6.47 0.79 7.02
C PHE A 21 -7.03 1.33 8.32
N ALA A 22 -8.28 1.79 8.32
CA ALA A 22 -8.95 2.30 9.52
C ALA A 22 -9.02 1.24 10.62
N ILE A 23 -9.43 0.01 10.28
CA ILE A 23 -9.45 -1.12 11.23
C ILE A 23 -8.06 -1.35 11.81
N LEU A 24 -7.02 -1.38 10.97
CA LEU A 24 -5.66 -1.58 11.41
C LEU A 24 -5.20 -0.44 12.34
N SER A 25 -5.39 0.80 11.93
CA SER A 25 -4.98 2.00 12.67
C SER A 25 -5.68 2.11 14.03
N HIS A 26 -6.95 1.71 14.14
CA HIS A 26 -7.70 1.77 15.40
C HIS A 26 -7.47 0.55 16.30
N LEU A 27 -7.48 -0.66 15.75
CA LEU A 27 -7.59 -1.89 16.54
C LEU A 27 -6.28 -2.66 16.63
N VAL A 28 -5.46 -2.61 15.57
CA VAL A 28 -4.26 -3.45 15.46
C VAL A 28 -3.00 -2.69 15.85
N ALA A 29 -2.82 -1.48 15.32
CA ALA A 29 -1.61 -0.69 15.52
C ALA A 29 -1.33 -0.39 17.01
N PRO A 30 -2.31 -0.02 17.87
CA PRO A 30 -2.03 0.21 19.28
C PRO A 30 -1.57 -1.06 20.00
N VAL A 31 -2.20 -2.20 19.70
CA VAL A 31 -1.87 -3.51 20.29
C VAL A 31 -0.47 -3.95 19.85
N VAL A 32 -0.17 -3.88 18.56
CA VAL A 32 1.14 -4.27 18.00
C VAL A 32 2.25 -3.38 18.54
N THR A 33 2.01 -2.06 18.63
CA THR A 33 2.97 -1.12 19.21
C THR A 33 3.26 -1.45 20.66
N LEU A 34 2.25 -1.83 21.45
CA LEU A 34 2.42 -2.18 22.85
C LEU A 34 3.26 -3.46 23.04
N ILE A 35 3.03 -4.48 22.21
CA ILE A 35 3.69 -5.79 22.38
C ILE A 35 5.08 -5.87 21.72
N ALA A 36 5.29 -5.17 20.61
CA ALA A 36 6.46 -5.36 19.74
C ALA A 36 7.08 -4.03 19.25
N GLY A 37 6.56 -2.89 19.71
CA GLY A 37 7.06 -1.57 19.35
C GLY A 37 6.97 -1.27 17.86
N HIS A 38 7.74 -0.28 17.43
CA HIS A 38 7.77 0.19 16.04
C HIS A 38 8.33 -0.84 15.05
N ILE A 39 9.19 -1.75 15.51
CA ILE A 39 9.67 -2.87 14.67
C ILE A 39 8.50 -3.82 14.36
N GLY A 40 7.65 -4.13 15.34
CA GLY A 40 6.44 -4.92 15.13
C GLY A 40 5.46 -4.26 14.17
N ILE A 41 5.27 -2.94 14.28
CA ILE A 41 4.48 -2.18 13.31
C ILE A 41 5.09 -2.26 11.92
N GLY A 42 6.42 -2.13 11.81
CA GLY A 42 7.14 -2.33 10.56
C GLY A 42 6.84 -3.68 9.90
N MET A 43 6.70 -4.77 10.67
CA MET A 43 6.38 -6.10 10.14
C MET A 43 5.00 -6.21 9.49
N ILE A 44 4.03 -5.36 9.87
CA ILE A 44 2.67 -5.35 9.29
C ILE A 44 2.38 -4.11 8.42
N TYR A 45 3.35 -3.19 8.30
CA TYR A 45 3.18 -1.90 7.64
C TYR A 45 2.71 -2.02 6.18
N GLY A 46 3.11 -3.10 5.49
CA GLY A 46 2.73 -3.34 4.10
C GLY A 46 1.22 -3.44 3.86
N VAL A 47 0.42 -3.68 4.89
CA VAL A 47 -1.05 -3.69 4.74
C VAL A 47 -1.58 -2.29 4.42
N TRP A 48 -0.95 -1.21 4.88
CA TRP A 48 -1.32 0.17 4.51
C TRP A 48 -0.88 0.55 3.09
N PHE A 49 -0.20 -0.33 2.35
CA PHE A 49 0.22 -0.06 0.96
C PHE A 49 -0.62 -0.82 -0.07
N ILE A 50 -1.61 -1.61 0.37
CA ILE A 50 -2.46 -2.38 -0.57
C ILE A 50 -3.38 -1.47 -1.39
N GLY A 51 -3.65 -0.25 -0.90
CA GLY A 51 -4.49 0.74 -1.57
C GLY A 51 -3.93 1.12 -2.94
N GLY A 52 -2.60 1.16 -3.08
CA GLY A 52 -1.93 1.36 -4.35
C GLY A 52 -1.85 0.09 -5.19
N THR A 53 -1.40 -1.02 -4.63
CA THR A 53 -1.10 -2.21 -5.44
C THR A 53 -2.34 -2.97 -5.90
N LEU A 54 -3.39 -3.05 -5.07
CA LEU A 54 -4.61 -3.80 -5.37
C LEU A 54 -5.34 -3.26 -6.61
N PRO A 55 -5.78 -1.99 -6.66
CA PRO A 55 -6.43 -1.46 -7.85
C PRO A 55 -5.48 -1.41 -9.04
N ALA A 56 -4.18 -1.11 -8.83
CA ALA A 56 -3.21 -1.04 -9.92
C ALA A 56 -3.05 -2.39 -10.62
N TYR A 57 -2.93 -3.47 -9.85
CA TYR A 57 -2.77 -4.81 -10.41
C TYR A 57 -4.02 -5.30 -11.16
N VAL A 58 -5.22 -4.89 -10.73
CA VAL A 58 -6.50 -5.22 -11.38
C VAL A 58 -6.72 -4.42 -12.67
N ILE A 59 -6.50 -3.09 -12.64
CA ILE A 59 -6.84 -2.16 -13.72
C ILE A 59 -5.70 -1.99 -14.72
N ARG A 60 -4.45 -2.16 -14.29
CA ARG A 60 -3.25 -2.13 -15.12
C ARG A 60 -3.05 -0.85 -15.96
N LYS A 61 -3.38 0.32 -15.38
CA LYS A 61 -3.25 1.63 -16.05
C LYS A 61 -2.45 2.63 -15.21
N LYS A 62 -1.96 3.67 -15.89
CA LYS A 62 -1.22 4.78 -15.26
C LYS A 62 -2.09 5.55 -14.28
N GLY A 63 -1.49 5.93 -13.16
CA GLY A 63 -2.09 6.73 -12.08
C GLY A 63 -2.98 5.93 -11.13
N ILE A 64 -3.17 4.63 -11.36
CA ILE A 64 -4.10 3.84 -10.55
C ILE A 64 -3.56 3.56 -9.15
N ALA A 65 -2.26 3.30 -9.00
CA ALA A 65 -1.67 3.08 -7.68
C ALA A 65 -1.70 4.37 -6.86
N PHE A 66 -1.36 5.49 -7.50
CA PHE A 66 -1.46 6.81 -6.87
C PHE A 66 -2.87 7.14 -6.39
N LEU A 67 -3.85 7.04 -7.29
CA LEU A 67 -5.25 7.36 -6.96
C LEU A 67 -5.84 6.38 -5.95
N GLY A 68 -5.49 5.10 -6.05
CA GLY A 68 -5.99 4.05 -5.17
C GLY A 68 -5.59 4.28 -3.72
N GLU A 69 -4.29 4.49 -3.50
CA GLU A 69 -3.75 4.78 -2.17
C GLU A 69 -4.29 6.10 -1.62
N THR A 70 -4.39 7.13 -2.46
CA THR A 70 -4.96 8.42 -2.07
C THR A 70 -6.41 8.29 -1.63
N ILE A 71 -7.25 7.61 -2.40
CA ILE A 71 -8.66 7.42 -2.02
C ILE A 71 -8.75 6.57 -0.76
N GLY A 72 -7.93 5.52 -0.64
CA GLY A 72 -7.86 4.68 0.56
C GLY A 72 -7.53 5.48 1.82
N SER A 73 -6.50 6.33 1.78
CA SER A 73 -6.11 7.16 2.93
C SER A 73 -7.14 8.23 3.27
N ILE A 74 -7.84 8.78 2.27
CA ILE A 74 -8.95 9.72 2.51
C ILE A 74 -10.14 9.00 3.14
N VAL A 75 -10.46 7.77 2.73
CA VAL A 75 -11.49 6.97 3.39
C VAL A 75 -11.11 6.67 4.84
N GLU A 76 -9.86 6.28 5.09
CA GLU A 76 -9.35 6.09 6.46
C GLU A 76 -9.47 7.38 7.29
N LEU A 77 -9.08 8.52 6.73
CA LEU A 77 -9.22 9.84 7.36
C LEU A 77 -10.68 10.14 7.74
N LEU A 78 -11.62 9.90 6.82
CA LEU A 78 -13.05 10.14 7.04
C LEU A 78 -13.65 9.20 8.09
N LEU A 79 -13.02 8.05 8.34
CA LEU A 79 -13.36 7.13 9.43
C LEU A 79 -12.72 7.53 10.77
N VAL A 80 -12.22 8.76 10.88
CA VAL A 80 -11.70 9.37 12.13
C VAL A 80 -10.45 8.65 12.64
N SER A 81 -9.55 8.29 11.73
CA SER A 81 -8.30 7.63 12.06
C SER A 81 -7.42 8.43 13.04
N PRO A 82 -6.68 7.77 13.95
CA PRO A 82 -5.76 8.43 14.88
C PRO A 82 -4.64 9.21 14.16
N TYR A 83 -4.32 8.83 12.93
CA TYR A 83 -3.35 9.51 12.08
C TYR A 83 -3.91 10.82 11.49
N SER A 84 -5.23 11.00 11.51
CA SER A 84 -5.93 12.25 11.19
C SER A 84 -5.43 12.87 9.88
N ILE A 85 -5.33 14.20 9.82
CA ILE A 85 -4.96 14.97 8.62
C ILE A 85 -3.62 14.55 7.99
N LEU A 86 -2.75 13.84 8.71
CA LEU A 86 -1.51 13.30 8.13
C LEU A 86 -1.81 12.37 6.95
N LEU A 87 -2.93 11.64 6.97
CA LEU A 87 -3.33 10.74 5.88
C LEU A 87 -3.57 11.44 4.55
N TYR A 88 -3.87 12.74 4.59
CA TYR A 88 -3.94 13.60 3.40
C TYR A 88 -2.58 13.72 2.70
N TYR A 89 -1.47 13.58 3.44
CA TYR A 89 -0.11 13.62 2.91
C TYR A 89 0.48 12.21 2.71
N TYR A 90 0.22 11.29 3.63
CA TYR A 90 0.74 9.91 3.56
C TYR A 90 0.26 9.19 2.30
N GLY A 91 -1.06 9.13 2.08
CA GLY A 91 -1.64 8.34 0.99
C GLY A 91 -1.14 8.76 -0.38
N PRO A 92 -1.20 10.05 -0.76
CA PRO A 92 -0.64 10.52 -2.02
C PRO A 92 0.85 10.20 -2.19
N ALA A 93 1.66 10.44 -1.15
CA ALA A 93 3.10 10.21 -1.24
C ALA A 93 3.46 8.73 -1.36
N GLN A 94 2.80 7.87 -0.58
CA GLN A 94 2.94 6.41 -0.66
C GLN A 94 2.45 5.89 -2.01
N GLY A 95 1.28 6.36 -2.48
CA GLY A 95 0.72 6.02 -3.77
C GLY A 95 1.62 6.41 -4.94
N LEU A 96 2.29 7.57 -4.88
CA LEU A 96 3.28 7.98 -5.87
C LEU A 96 4.46 7.01 -5.92
N MET A 97 4.92 6.52 -4.76
CA MET A 97 6.01 5.55 -4.71
C MET A 97 5.58 4.17 -5.23
N SER A 98 4.35 3.73 -4.94
CA SER A 98 3.77 2.52 -5.57
C SER A 98 3.68 2.66 -7.08
N GLU A 99 3.20 3.81 -7.57
CA GLU A 99 3.09 4.13 -9.00
C GLU A 99 4.47 4.13 -9.68
N LEU A 100 5.50 4.62 -8.99
CA LEU A 100 6.87 4.65 -9.49
C LEU A 100 7.37 3.25 -9.86
N ALA A 101 7.02 2.21 -9.10
CA ALA A 101 7.41 0.83 -9.43
C ALA A 101 6.83 0.37 -10.78
N PHE A 102 5.55 0.68 -11.05
CA PHE A 102 4.91 0.36 -12.32
C PHE A 102 5.46 1.23 -13.46
N TRP A 103 5.78 2.50 -13.17
CA TRP A 103 6.39 3.41 -14.12
C TRP A 103 7.80 2.99 -14.54
N ILE A 104 8.63 2.46 -13.63
CA ILE A 104 9.96 1.88 -13.95
C ILE A 104 9.82 0.77 -15.00
N GLY A 105 8.82 -0.09 -14.85
CA GLY A 105 8.46 -1.12 -15.84
C GLY A 105 7.71 -0.59 -17.06
N ARG A 106 7.55 0.74 -17.19
CA ARG A 106 6.75 1.43 -18.21
C ARG A 106 5.34 0.88 -18.37
N TYR A 107 4.75 0.34 -17.29
CA TYR A 107 3.44 -0.33 -17.28
C TYR A 107 3.37 -1.57 -18.18
N LYS A 108 4.52 -2.15 -18.54
CA LYS A 108 4.62 -3.35 -19.39
C LYS A 108 4.77 -4.66 -18.61
N SER A 109 5.04 -4.58 -17.30
CA SER A 109 5.23 -5.74 -16.43
C SER A 109 4.32 -5.64 -15.22
N TRP A 110 3.61 -6.75 -14.95
CA TRP A 110 2.75 -6.93 -13.79
C TRP A 110 3.14 -8.21 -13.02
N GLY A 111 4.35 -8.71 -13.24
CA GLY A 111 4.88 -9.90 -12.58
C GLY A 111 5.26 -9.67 -11.12
N TRP A 112 5.69 -10.74 -10.44
CA TRP A 112 6.06 -10.74 -9.03
C TRP A 112 7.02 -9.62 -8.64
N ARG A 113 8.10 -9.43 -9.42
CA ARG A 113 9.11 -8.40 -9.14
C ARG A 113 8.52 -7.00 -9.12
N THR A 114 7.67 -6.67 -10.08
CA THR A 114 7.07 -5.33 -10.18
C THR A 114 6.08 -5.08 -9.04
N VAL A 115 5.21 -6.06 -8.74
CA VAL A 115 4.18 -5.89 -7.71
C VAL A 115 4.79 -5.88 -6.30
N MET A 116 5.82 -6.69 -6.03
CA MET A 116 6.60 -6.60 -4.80
C MET A 116 7.31 -5.25 -4.66
N LEU A 117 7.95 -4.78 -5.73
CA LEU A 117 8.60 -3.47 -5.73
C LEU A 117 7.59 -2.34 -5.46
N ALA A 118 6.38 -2.44 -6.03
CA ALA A 118 5.29 -1.49 -5.78
C ALA A 118 4.85 -1.49 -4.32
N GLY A 119 4.89 -2.63 -3.62
CA GLY A 119 4.67 -2.69 -2.18
C GLY A 119 5.84 -2.17 -1.34
N MET A 120 7.08 -2.22 -1.84
CA MET A 120 8.28 -1.80 -1.11
C MET A 120 8.55 -0.30 -1.19
N LEU A 121 8.42 0.31 -2.36
CA LEU A 121 8.78 1.73 -2.56
C LEU A 121 8.01 2.72 -1.66
N PRO A 122 6.74 2.49 -1.25
CA PRO A 122 6.03 3.36 -0.31
C PRO A 122 6.78 3.65 0.99
N VAL A 123 7.68 2.76 1.42
CA VAL A 123 8.53 2.97 2.62
C VAL A 123 9.38 4.23 2.51
N ILE A 124 9.80 4.60 1.29
CA ILE A 124 10.57 5.83 1.02
C ILE A 124 9.79 7.08 1.43
N ALA A 125 8.47 7.07 1.32
CA ALA A 125 7.61 8.16 1.78
C ALA A 125 7.15 7.95 3.23
N ALA A 126 6.71 6.74 3.56
CA ALA A 126 6.12 6.41 4.85
C ALA A 126 7.07 6.65 6.02
N TYR A 127 8.30 6.11 5.94
CA TYR A 127 9.23 6.18 7.07
C TYR A 127 9.66 7.61 7.41
N PRO A 128 10.02 8.48 6.44
CA PRO A 128 10.27 9.89 6.74
C PRO A 128 9.06 10.58 7.37
N PHE A 129 7.83 10.32 6.92
CA PHE A 129 6.66 10.91 7.57
C PHE A 129 6.47 10.40 9.00
N ASP A 130 6.69 9.11 9.24
CA ASP A 130 6.63 8.53 10.59
C ASP A 130 7.63 9.22 11.50
N CYS A 131 8.89 9.23 11.08
CA CYS A 131 9.98 9.83 11.82
C CYS A 131 9.82 11.33 12.05
N LEU A 132 9.52 12.10 11.01
CA LEU A 132 9.65 13.56 11.05
C LEU A 132 8.35 14.23 11.47
N VAL A 133 7.19 13.66 11.16
CA VAL A 133 5.89 14.33 11.33
C VAL A 133 4.96 13.60 12.30
N SER A 134 4.96 12.26 12.30
CA SER A 134 4.00 11.48 13.09
C SER A 134 4.22 11.62 14.60
N PRO A 135 3.17 11.86 15.40
CA PRO A 135 3.30 11.85 16.85
C PRO A 135 3.62 10.44 17.40
N PHE A 136 3.47 9.39 16.59
CA PHE A 136 3.64 8.01 17.01
C PHE A 136 5.10 7.53 17.04
N TYR A 137 6.05 8.25 16.44
CA TYR A 137 7.49 7.90 16.41
C TYR A 137 8.39 9.02 16.98
N PRO A 138 8.14 9.54 18.19
CA PRO A 138 8.87 10.70 18.69
C PRO A 138 10.36 10.43 18.91
N ALA A 139 10.72 9.21 19.32
CA ALA A 139 12.10 8.82 19.61
C ALA A 139 13.02 8.89 18.38
N CYS A 140 12.48 8.69 17.16
CA CYS A 140 13.27 8.78 15.94
C CYS A 140 13.96 10.15 15.77
N ARG A 141 13.35 11.22 16.29
CA ARG A 141 13.84 12.59 16.10
C ARG A 141 15.04 12.93 16.98
N ASP A 142 15.34 12.08 17.96
CA ASP A 142 16.45 12.29 18.87
C ASP A 142 17.79 12.12 18.11
N PRO A 143 18.73 13.07 18.19
CA PRO A 143 20.08 12.91 17.62
C PRO A 143 20.82 11.65 18.10
N GLY A 144 20.47 11.12 19.28
CA GLY A 144 21.01 9.89 19.83
C GLY A 144 20.28 8.62 19.39
N TYR A 145 19.24 8.71 18.56
CA TYR A 145 18.49 7.53 18.12
C TYR A 145 19.40 6.62 17.27
N PRO A 146 19.58 5.34 17.64
CA PRO A 146 20.57 4.51 16.99
C PRO A 146 20.24 4.22 15.53
N LEU A 147 21.23 4.42 14.64
CA LEU A 147 21.08 4.17 13.20
C LEU A 147 20.58 2.76 12.88
N HIS A 148 21.05 1.75 13.60
CA HIS A 148 20.64 0.37 13.37
C HIS A 148 19.14 0.14 13.63
N ILE A 149 18.51 0.91 14.52
CA ILE A 149 17.06 0.82 14.77
C ILE A 149 16.30 1.43 13.60
N HIS A 150 16.73 2.59 13.06
CA HIS A 150 16.15 3.15 11.83
C HIS A 150 16.16 2.12 10.70
N LEU A 151 17.34 1.53 10.44
CA LEU A 151 17.52 0.54 9.38
C LEU A 151 16.68 -0.71 9.61
N THR A 152 16.53 -1.16 10.87
CA THR A 152 15.70 -2.32 11.21
C THR A 152 14.23 -2.05 10.91
N ILE A 153 13.71 -0.89 11.32
CA ILE A 153 12.31 -0.51 11.05
C ILE A 153 12.08 -0.44 9.54
N ILE A 154 12.93 0.29 8.81
CA ILE A 154 12.85 0.39 7.34
C ILE A 154 12.87 -1.00 6.69
N LEU A 155 13.78 -1.88 7.12
CA LEU A 155 13.89 -3.22 6.56
C LEU A 155 12.62 -4.04 6.82
N THR A 156 12.07 -3.98 8.04
CA THR A 156 10.81 -4.66 8.34
C THR A 156 9.65 -4.12 7.50
N MET A 157 9.55 -2.80 7.31
CA MET A 157 8.55 -2.18 6.44
C MET A 157 8.71 -2.60 4.98
N LEU A 158 9.94 -2.67 4.47
CA LEU A 158 10.23 -3.12 3.10
C LEU A 158 9.78 -4.57 2.90
N VAL A 159 10.16 -5.47 3.81
CA VAL A 159 9.74 -6.87 3.75
C VAL A 159 8.22 -6.97 3.86
N SER A 160 7.61 -6.24 4.80
CA SER A 160 6.17 -6.20 4.97
C SER A 160 5.44 -5.72 3.71
N GLY A 161 5.92 -4.65 3.09
CA GLY A 161 5.40 -4.12 1.83
C GLY A 161 5.48 -5.12 0.69
N ALA A 162 6.63 -5.77 0.52
CA ALA A 162 6.81 -6.84 -0.49
C ALA A 162 5.83 -8.00 -0.26
N VAL A 163 5.59 -8.38 1.00
CA VAL A 163 4.73 -9.50 1.37
C VAL A 163 3.25 -9.13 1.23
N PHE A 164 2.76 -8.13 1.95
CA PHE A 164 1.33 -7.82 2.02
C PHE A 164 0.83 -7.08 0.78
N ALA A 165 1.46 -5.96 0.41
CA ALA A 165 1.07 -5.21 -0.78
C ALA A 165 1.59 -5.82 -2.07
N GLY A 166 2.65 -6.62 -2.02
CA GLY A 166 3.16 -7.35 -3.17
C GLY A 166 2.50 -8.72 -3.37
N ILE A 167 3.03 -9.70 -2.63
CA ILE A 167 2.75 -11.13 -2.80
C ILE A 167 1.28 -11.46 -2.52
N VAL A 168 0.75 -11.04 -1.36
CA VAL A 168 -0.60 -11.38 -0.90
C VAL A 168 -1.65 -10.79 -1.83
N VAL A 169 -1.54 -9.50 -2.18
CA VAL A 169 -2.41 -8.85 -3.17
C VAL A 169 -2.42 -9.63 -4.48
N LYS A 170 -1.24 -9.93 -5.04
CA LYS A 170 -1.15 -10.66 -6.31
C LYS A 170 -1.81 -12.03 -6.23
N LEU A 171 -1.52 -12.80 -5.17
CA LEU A 171 -2.10 -14.14 -4.96
C LEU A 171 -3.63 -14.10 -4.86
N ILE A 172 -4.18 -13.15 -4.10
CA ILE A 172 -5.63 -13.01 -3.93
C ILE A 172 -6.28 -12.67 -5.28
N VAL A 173 -5.75 -11.66 -5.98
CA VAL A 173 -6.30 -11.24 -7.27
C VAL A 173 -6.19 -12.36 -8.31
N ASP A 174 -5.06 -13.06 -8.40
CA ASP A 174 -4.88 -14.17 -9.35
C ASP A 174 -5.88 -15.32 -9.08
N ARG A 175 -6.15 -15.63 -7.82
CA ARG A 175 -7.18 -16.63 -7.45
C ARG A 175 -8.58 -16.16 -7.82
N LEU A 176 -8.90 -14.89 -7.62
CA LEU A 176 -10.18 -14.31 -8.02
C LEU A 176 -10.35 -14.26 -9.55
N VAL A 177 -9.27 -14.03 -10.30
CA VAL A 177 -9.26 -14.16 -11.76
C VAL A 177 -9.54 -15.61 -12.16
N ALA A 178 -8.87 -16.58 -11.54
CA ALA A 178 -9.09 -18.01 -11.81
C ALA A 178 -10.52 -18.46 -11.48
N ALA A 179 -11.14 -17.87 -10.45
CA ALA A 179 -12.54 -18.09 -10.10
C ALA A 179 -13.54 -17.33 -11.00
N GLY A 180 -13.07 -16.49 -11.93
CA GLY A 180 -13.90 -15.76 -12.89
C GLY A 180 -14.45 -14.42 -12.40
N ALA A 181 -14.14 -13.99 -11.16
CA ALA A 181 -14.66 -12.75 -10.58
C ALA A 181 -14.21 -11.49 -11.34
N PHE A 182 -13.04 -11.54 -11.98
CA PHE A 182 -12.49 -10.44 -12.78
C PHE A 182 -12.64 -10.65 -14.30
N ARG A 183 -13.66 -11.39 -14.75
CA ARG A 183 -13.92 -11.57 -16.20
C ARG A 183 -14.09 -10.19 -16.88
N GLY A 184 -13.35 -10.00 -17.97
CA GLY A 184 -13.35 -8.74 -18.73
C GLY A 184 -12.69 -7.56 -18.01
N TRP A 185 -11.81 -7.81 -17.03
CA TRP A 185 -10.88 -6.81 -16.49
C TRP A 185 -9.49 -6.97 -17.11
N PRO A 186 -8.67 -5.91 -17.17
CA PRO A 186 -7.32 -5.96 -17.74
C PRO A 186 -6.44 -7.09 -17.19
N VAL A 187 -6.47 -7.31 -15.87
CA VAL A 187 -5.73 -8.40 -15.20
C VAL A 187 -6.07 -9.81 -15.74
N ALA A 188 -7.31 -10.03 -16.18
CA ALA A 188 -7.74 -11.32 -16.72
C ALA A 188 -7.37 -11.48 -18.20
N GLN A 189 -7.26 -10.39 -18.96
CA GLN A 189 -6.91 -10.42 -20.38
C GLN A 189 -5.43 -10.76 -20.59
N ASP A 190 -4.55 -10.17 -19.80
CA ASP A 190 -3.11 -10.42 -19.92
C ASP A 190 -2.74 -11.86 -19.54
N ARG A 191 -3.47 -12.48 -18.62
CA ARG A 191 -3.24 -13.89 -18.23
C ARG A 191 -3.54 -14.87 -19.37
N ILE A 192 -4.47 -14.54 -20.26
CA ILE A 192 -4.78 -15.33 -21.46
C ILE A 192 -3.64 -15.23 -22.49
N ASN A 193 -2.90 -14.12 -22.49
CA ASN A 193 -1.77 -13.90 -23.39
C ASN A 193 -0.44 -14.51 -22.87
N GLU A 194 -0.40 -14.89 -21.59
CA GLU A 194 0.75 -15.53 -20.93
C GLU A 194 0.64 -17.07 -20.88
N SER A 195 -0.48 -17.66 -21.31
CA SER A 195 -0.75 -19.11 -21.38
C SER A 195 -0.69 -19.65 -22.80
#